data_AF-A0AAF0YZX9-F1
#
_entry.id   AF-A0AAF0YZX9-F1
#
_cell.length_a   1.000
_cell.length_b   1.000
_cell.length_c   1.000
_cell.angle_alpha   90.00
_cell.angle_beta   90.00
_cell.angle_gamma   90.00
#
_symmetry.space_group_name_H-M   'P 1'
#
loop_
_entity.id
_entity.type
_entity.pdbx_description
1 polymer ?
#
loop_
_entity_poly.entity_id
_entity_poly.type
_entity_poly.pdbx_seq_one_letter_code
_entity_poly.pdbx_strand_id
1 'polypeptide(L)'
;MGEGYESAANTIREHTQKTKINLKSKQDIERSLSLIVPKVQFKVYNCPDQGIFKEEKHFGKIVLVVDRKNVVIVPPKYYGDEPDLSFALTLMGEGYKKAIKIIQERIENTKIVVQLQRNCTIIWQSTKKKLDYILVEISPDNKVIEPPKFIRVPKE
;
A
#
# COMPACT_ATOMS: atom_id res chain seq x y z
N MET A 1 0.22 8.50 10.22
CA MET A 1 -0.89 7.55 10.00
C MET A 1 -0.46 6.07 9.95
N GLY A 2 0.76 5.68 10.32
CA GLY A 2 1.18 4.27 10.39
C GLY A 2 0.91 3.57 11.74
N GLU A 3 0.70 4.35 12.80
CA GLU A 3 0.61 3.84 14.19
C GLU A 3 -0.66 3.01 14.47
N GLY A 4 -1.74 3.21 13.71
CA GLY A 4 -3.02 2.51 13.96
C GLY A 4 -2.99 1.03 13.59
N TYR A 5 -2.29 0.64 12.53
CA TYR A 5 -2.32 -0.74 12.02
C TYR A 5 -1.31 -1.64 12.72
N GLU A 6 -0.17 -1.12 13.18
CA GLU A 6 0.79 -1.87 13.99
C GLU A 6 0.25 -2.09 15.41
N SER A 7 -0.35 -1.06 16.01
CA SER A 7 -1.09 -1.16 17.26
C SER A 7 -2.26 -2.14 17.15
N ALA A 8 -3.01 -2.09 16.04
CA ALA A 8 -4.05 -3.07 15.75
C ALA A 8 -3.48 -4.49 15.61
N ALA A 9 -2.39 -4.70 14.88
CA ALA A 9 -1.76 -6.01 14.75
C ALA A 9 -1.30 -6.57 16.10
N ASN A 10 -0.73 -5.74 16.98
CA ASN A 10 -0.35 -6.15 18.33
C ASN A 10 -1.56 -6.46 19.21
N THR A 11 -2.60 -5.64 19.17
CA THR A 11 -3.87 -5.90 19.85
C THR A 11 -4.47 -7.25 19.43
N ILE A 12 -4.43 -7.57 18.13
CA ILE A 12 -4.92 -8.85 17.62
C ILE A 12 -4.03 -10.01 18.09
N ARG A 13 -2.69 -9.84 18.16
CA ARG A 13 -1.76 -10.87 18.67
C ARG A 13 -2.05 -11.20 20.12
N GLU A 14 -2.19 -10.19 20.96
CA GLU A 14 -2.49 -10.39 22.38
C GLU A 14 -3.85 -11.07 22.58
N HIS A 15 -4.86 -10.65 21.81
CA HIS A 15 -6.18 -11.25 21.89
C HIS A 15 -6.17 -12.71 21.40
N THR A 16 -5.55 -13.01 20.26
CA THR A 16 -5.48 -14.38 19.71
C THR A 16 -4.72 -15.35 20.63
N GLN A 17 -3.65 -14.89 21.29
CA GLN A 17 -2.90 -15.68 22.28
C GLN A 17 -3.71 -15.99 23.54
N LYS A 18 -4.49 -15.02 24.04
CA LYS A 18 -5.30 -15.19 25.26
C LYS A 18 -6.53 -16.05 25.03
N THR A 19 -7.23 -15.89 23.92
CA THR A 19 -8.58 -16.43 23.76
C THR A 19 -8.64 -17.82 23.09
N LYS A 20 -7.49 -18.43 22.71
CA LYS A 20 -7.42 -19.69 21.91
C LYS A 20 -8.55 -19.74 20.89
N ILE A 21 -8.62 -18.71 20.03
CA ILE A 21 -9.81 -18.51 19.20
C ILE A 21 -10.05 -19.77 18.36
N ASN A 22 -11.15 -20.47 18.65
CA ASN A 22 -11.51 -21.71 17.99
C ASN A 22 -12.24 -21.34 16.70
N LEU A 23 -11.46 -21.09 15.66
CA LEU A 23 -11.89 -20.42 14.44
C LEU A 23 -12.50 -21.43 13.47
N LYS A 24 -13.82 -21.61 13.56
CA LYS A 24 -14.56 -22.55 12.71
C LYS A 24 -14.84 -22.01 11.30
N SER A 25 -14.82 -20.68 11.09
CA SER A 25 -15.04 -20.08 9.76
C SER A 25 -14.37 -18.72 9.59
N LYS A 26 -14.03 -18.37 8.34
CA LYS A 26 -13.46 -17.07 7.92
C LYS A 26 -14.31 -15.87 8.38
N GLN A 27 -15.63 -15.98 8.27
CA GLN A 27 -16.57 -14.90 8.59
C GLN A 27 -16.60 -14.59 10.09
N ASP A 28 -16.46 -15.60 10.93
CA ASP A 28 -16.39 -15.41 12.39
C ASP A 28 -15.12 -14.65 12.79
N ILE A 29 -14.00 -14.92 12.11
CA ILE A 29 -12.72 -14.22 12.33
C ILE A 29 -12.87 -12.75 11.98
N GLU A 30 -13.38 -12.46 10.78
CA GLU A 30 -13.55 -11.09 10.30
C GLU A 30 -14.49 -10.33 11.23
N ARG A 31 -15.57 -10.95 11.70
CA ARG A 31 -16.53 -10.35 12.63
C ARG A 31 -15.92 -10.08 14.01
N SER A 32 -15.23 -11.05 14.61
CA SER A 32 -14.59 -10.88 15.92
C SER A 32 -13.49 -9.80 15.88
N LEU A 33 -12.70 -9.76 14.81
CA LEU A 33 -11.64 -8.76 14.69
C LEU A 33 -12.19 -7.37 14.38
N SER A 34 -13.28 -7.27 13.62
CA SER A 34 -13.97 -5.99 13.40
C SER A 34 -14.54 -5.39 14.70
N LEU A 35 -14.80 -6.20 15.74
CA LEU A 35 -15.18 -5.69 17.06
C LEU A 35 -13.99 -5.15 17.86
N ILE A 36 -12.80 -5.71 17.65
CA ILE A 36 -11.58 -5.36 18.40
C ILE A 36 -10.91 -4.13 17.78
N VAL A 37 -10.88 -4.06 16.44
CA VAL A 37 -10.22 -3.00 15.66
C VAL A 37 -11.14 -2.56 14.50
N PRO A 38 -12.23 -1.83 14.81
CA PRO A 38 -13.35 -1.56 13.88
C PRO A 38 -12.99 -0.67 12.67
N LYS A 39 -11.84 0.01 12.71
CA LYS A 39 -11.38 0.89 11.62
C LYS A 39 -10.33 0.24 10.71
N VAL A 40 -10.07 -1.05 10.90
CA VAL A 40 -9.04 -1.79 10.17
C VAL A 40 -9.71 -2.74 9.20
N GLN A 41 -9.24 -2.76 7.95
CA GLN A 41 -9.68 -3.77 6.99
C GLN A 41 -8.85 -5.04 7.16
N PHE A 42 -9.46 -6.20 6.88
CA PHE A 42 -8.82 -7.50 7.00
C PHE A 42 -8.83 -8.26 5.69
N LYS A 43 -7.84 -9.13 5.51
CA LYS A 43 -7.89 -10.20 4.50
C LYS A 43 -7.53 -11.51 5.19
N VAL A 44 -8.48 -12.43 5.22
CA VAL A 44 -8.29 -13.74 5.83
C VAL A 44 -8.03 -14.78 4.76
N TYR A 45 -6.93 -15.51 4.93
CA TYR A 45 -6.57 -16.66 4.11
C TYR A 45 -6.56 -17.93 4.95
N ASN A 46 -7.23 -18.97 4.44
CA ASN A 46 -7.11 -20.34 4.96
C ASN A 46 -6.03 -21.05 4.14
N CYS A 47 -4.76 -20.92 4.55
CA CYS A 47 -3.66 -21.59 3.86
C CYS A 47 -2.58 -22.01 4.87
N PRO A 48 -2.11 -23.27 4.84
CA PRO A 48 -1.03 -23.74 5.70
C PRO A 48 0.36 -23.21 5.25
N ASP A 49 0.49 -22.70 4.02
CA ASP A 49 1.78 -22.30 3.47
C ASP A 49 2.03 -20.79 3.65
N GLN A 50 2.79 -20.45 4.69
CA GLN A 50 3.15 -19.07 5.05
C GLN A 50 4.09 -18.42 4.02
N GLY A 51 4.74 -19.21 3.16
CA GLY A 51 5.72 -18.72 2.18
C GLY A 51 5.11 -17.81 1.09
N ILE A 52 3.84 -18.05 0.76
CA ILE A 52 3.13 -17.38 -0.34
C ILE A 52 2.81 -15.90 0.00
N PHE A 53 2.68 -15.58 1.29
CA PHE A 53 2.32 -14.24 1.75
C PHE A 53 3.52 -13.31 1.97
N LYS A 54 4.76 -13.80 1.80
CA LYS A 54 5.97 -12.98 1.93
C LYS A 54 6.08 -11.90 0.85
N GLU A 55 5.35 -12.05 -0.26
CA GLU A 55 5.46 -11.19 -1.43
C GLU A 55 4.17 -10.47 -1.82
N GLU A 56 3.01 -10.86 -1.29
CA GLU A 56 1.77 -10.14 -1.58
C GLU A 56 1.75 -8.78 -0.86
N LYS A 57 1.76 -7.70 -1.66
CA LYS A 57 1.65 -6.32 -1.20
C LYS A 57 0.24 -6.08 -0.64
N HIS A 58 0.03 -6.35 0.63
CA HIS A 58 -1.26 -6.14 1.28
C HIS A 58 -1.39 -4.71 1.82
N PHE A 59 -2.12 -3.88 1.10
CA PHE A 59 -2.34 -2.47 1.40
C PHE A 59 -3.51 -2.26 2.37
N GLY A 60 -3.31 -1.44 3.42
CA GLY A 60 -4.38 -1.01 4.32
C GLY A 60 -5.15 -2.16 5.02
N LYS A 61 -4.62 -3.38 4.93
CA LYS A 61 -5.27 -4.59 5.41
C LYS A 61 -4.31 -5.36 6.28
N ILE A 62 -4.76 -5.73 7.48
CA ILE A 62 -4.06 -6.75 8.26
C ILE A 62 -4.38 -8.09 7.62
N VAL A 63 -3.33 -8.84 7.29
CA VAL A 63 -3.48 -10.18 6.74
C VAL A 63 -3.41 -11.19 7.86
N LEU A 64 -4.40 -12.05 7.86
CA LEU A 64 -4.58 -13.10 8.85
C LEU A 64 -4.46 -14.40 8.09
N VAL A 65 -3.35 -15.09 8.31
CA VAL A 65 -3.11 -16.42 7.78
C VAL A 65 -3.53 -17.40 8.88
N VAL A 66 -4.56 -18.18 8.59
CA VAL A 66 -5.13 -19.13 9.54
C VAL A 66 -4.73 -20.53 9.10
N ASP A 67 -3.91 -21.17 9.91
CA ASP A 67 -3.52 -22.56 9.72
C ASP A 67 -4.03 -23.40 10.88
N ARG A 68 -5.07 -24.22 10.62
CA ARG A 68 -5.68 -25.35 11.40
C ARG A 68 -5.81 -25.24 12.93
N LYS A 69 -4.87 -24.65 13.66
CA LYS A 69 -4.87 -24.33 15.10
C LYS A 69 -4.22 -22.99 15.49
N ASN A 70 -3.57 -22.28 14.55
CA ASN A 70 -2.79 -21.07 14.78
C ASN A 70 -3.23 -19.93 13.84
N VAL A 71 -3.35 -18.73 14.38
CA VAL A 71 -3.54 -17.50 13.60
C VAL A 71 -2.19 -16.80 13.51
N VAL A 72 -1.65 -16.72 12.31
CA VAL A 72 -0.46 -15.90 12.02
C VAL A 72 -0.94 -14.55 11.54
N ILE A 73 -0.63 -13.52 12.33
CA ILE A 73 -0.99 -12.13 12.04
C ILE A 73 0.21 -11.48 11.36
N VAL A 74 0.05 -11.23 10.07
CA VAL A 74 1.03 -10.53 9.26
C VAL A 74 0.61 -9.07 9.18
N PRO A 75 1.27 -8.15 9.91
CA PRO A 75 1.01 -6.73 9.77
C PRO A 75 1.33 -6.30 8.34
N PRO A 76 0.61 -5.32 7.79
CA PRO A 76 0.92 -4.82 6.45
C PRO A 76 2.34 -4.25 6.43
N LYS A 77 3.11 -4.63 5.42
CA LYS A 77 4.45 -4.05 5.17
C LYS A 77 4.38 -2.58 4.75
N TYR A 78 3.22 -2.14 4.25
CA TYR A 78 2.98 -0.78 3.76
C TYR A 78 1.61 -0.25 4.22
N TYR A 79 1.58 0.96 4.77
CA TYR A 79 0.36 1.59 5.28
C TYR A 79 -0.32 2.49 4.24
N GLY A 80 -1.66 2.50 4.20
CA GLY A 80 -2.47 3.32 3.28
C GLY A 80 -2.75 2.67 1.93
N ASP A 81 -3.72 3.20 1.20
CA ASP A 81 -4.10 2.71 -0.14
C ASP A 81 -3.10 3.15 -1.21
N GLU A 82 -2.81 2.27 -2.17
CA GLU A 82 -2.15 2.69 -3.41
C GLU A 82 -3.12 3.59 -4.19
N PRO A 83 -2.68 4.77 -4.64
CA PRO A 83 -3.57 5.64 -5.39
C PRO A 83 -3.97 4.99 -6.72
N ASP A 84 -5.20 5.22 -7.17
CA ASP A 84 -5.65 4.73 -8.46
C ASP A 84 -4.87 5.40 -9.59
N LEU A 85 -4.09 4.60 -10.30
CA LEU A 85 -3.30 4.99 -11.47
C LEU A 85 -3.88 4.46 -12.79
N SER A 86 -5.16 4.10 -12.82
CA SER A 86 -5.87 3.66 -14.04
C SER A 86 -5.73 4.64 -15.22
N PHE A 87 -5.52 5.93 -14.93
CA PHE A 87 -5.31 6.98 -15.92
C PHE A 87 -3.84 7.15 -16.37
N ALA A 88 -2.87 6.45 -15.78
CA ALA A 88 -1.44 6.68 -16.02
C ALA A 88 -1.04 6.50 -17.50
N LEU A 89 -1.67 5.55 -18.21
CA LEU A 89 -1.42 5.31 -19.64
C LEU A 89 -1.80 6.51 -20.51
N THR A 90 -2.81 7.30 -20.13
CA THR A 90 -3.25 8.47 -20.91
C THR A 90 -2.27 9.64 -20.83
N LEU A 91 -1.28 9.56 -19.95
CA LEU A 91 -0.26 10.58 -19.76
C LEU A 91 0.98 10.37 -20.64
N MET A 92 1.13 9.21 -21.28
CA MET A 92 2.25 8.94 -22.18
C MET A 92 2.25 9.91 -23.37
N GLY A 93 3.41 10.46 -23.71
CA GLY A 93 3.59 11.46 -24.78
C GLY A 93 3.16 12.89 -24.41
N GLU A 94 2.54 13.08 -23.24
CA GLU A 94 2.17 14.40 -22.73
C GLU A 94 3.37 15.14 -22.13
N GLY A 95 3.29 16.47 -22.09
CA GLY A 95 4.31 17.27 -21.41
C GLY A 95 4.23 17.08 -19.88
N TYR A 96 5.37 16.94 -19.20
CA TYR A 96 5.39 16.60 -17.77
C TYR A 96 4.62 17.59 -16.88
N LYS A 97 4.57 18.88 -17.24
CA LYS A 97 3.77 19.89 -16.53
C LYS A 97 2.26 19.59 -16.56
N LYS A 98 1.75 19.13 -17.71
CA LYS A 98 0.35 18.71 -17.86
C LYS A 98 0.10 17.42 -17.10
N ALA A 99 1.02 16.46 -17.16
CA ALA A 99 0.95 15.23 -16.38
C ALA A 99 0.89 15.51 -14.86
N ILE A 100 1.75 16.39 -14.34
CA ILE A 100 1.71 16.82 -12.93
C ILE A 100 0.32 17.34 -12.56
N LYS A 101 -0.25 18.24 -13.38
CA LYS A 101 -1.56 18.83 -13.10
C LYS A 101 -2.66 17.76 -13.00
N ILE A 102 -2.73 16.85 -13.97
CA ILE A 102 -3.72 15.78 -13.99
C ILE A 102 -3.54 14.84 -12.77
N ILE A 103 -2.29 14.49 -12.44
CA ILE A 103 -1.99 13.66 -11.28
C ILE A 103 -2.43 14.36 -9.98
N GLN A 104 -2.19 15.66 -9.84
CA GLN A 104 -2.58 16.44 -8.66
C GLN A 104 -4.10 16.55 -8.51
N GLU A 105 -4.83 16.68 -9.62
CA GLU A 105 -6.29 16.73 -9.65
C GLU A 105 -6.93 15.38 -9.29
N ARG A 106 -6.32 14.26 -9.69
CA ARG A 106 -6.85 12.91 -9.42
C ARG A 106 -6.37 12.30 -8.11
N ILE A 107 -5.15 12.63 -7.70
CA ILE A 107 -4.49 12.05 -6.54
C ILE A 107 -4.04 13.18 -5.64
N GLU A 108 -4.98 13.67 -4.85
CA GLU A 108 -4.74 14.72 -3.88
C GLU A 108 -3.64 14.32 -2.89
N ASN A 109 -2.93 15.31 -2.33
CA ASN A 109 -1.93 15.09 -1.29
C ASN A 109 -0.80 14.07 -1.61
N THR A 110 -0.54 13.76 -2.88
CA THR A 110 0.59 12.90 -3.29
C THR A 110 1.86 13.69 -3.60
N LYS A 111 3.03 13.15 -3.21
CA LYS A 111 4.33 13.67 -3.64
C LYS A 111 4.59 13.19 -5.07
N ILE A 112 5.06 14.07 -5.93
CA ILE A 112 5.38 13.72 -7.32
C ILE A 112 6.85 14.06 -7.56
N VAL A 113 7.57 13.14 -8.19
CA VAL A 113 8.97 13.30 -8.62
C VAL A 113 9.01 13.09 -10.12
N VAL A 114 9.64 14.02 -10.83
CA VAL A 114 9.84 13.93 -12.27
C VAL A 114 11.33 13.75 -12.53
N GLN A 115 11.68 12.70 -13.26
CA GLN A 115 13.07 12.39 -13.59
C GLN A 115 13.28 12.12 -15.06
N LEU A 116 14.48 12.41 -15.55
CA LEU A 116 14.95 11.96 -16.84
C LEU A 116 15.32 10.47 -16.77
N GLN A 117 14.70 9.62 -17.60
CA GLN A 117 14.89 8.15 -17.54
C GLN A 117 16.35 7.74 -17.75
N ARG A 118 17.10 8.44 -18.62
CA ARG A 118 18.46 8.05 -19.01
C ARG A 118 19.50 8.18 -17.90
N ASN A 119 19.27 9.04 -16.91
CA ASN A 119 20.27 9.37 -15.89
C ASN A 119 19.68 9.60 -14.50
N CYS A 120 18.41 9.25 -14.30
CA CYS A 120 17.65 9.45 -13.05
C CYS A 120 17.77 10.86 -12.48
N THR A 121 18.03 11.87 -13.32
CA THR A 121 18.16 13.25 -12.86
C THR A 121 16.78 13.80 -12.54
N ILE A 122 16.58 14.18 -11.28
CA ILE A 122 15.36 14.84 -10.83
C ILE A 122 15.34 16.25 -11.40
N ILE A 123 14.40 16.51 -12.29
CA ILE A 123 14.22 17.84 -12.90
C ILE A 123 13.16 18.66 -12.16
N TRP A 124 12.27 17.99 -11.43
CA TRP A 124 11.23 18.62 -10.64
C TRP A 124 10.72 17.68 -9.55
N GLN A 125 10.36 18.22 -8.40
CA GLN A 125 9.64 17.49 -7.36
C GLN A 125 8.66 18.42 -6.63
N SER A 126 7.53 17.87 -6.20
CA SER A 126 6.57 18.59 -5.37
C SER A 126 7.11 18.81 -3.95
N THR A 127 6.66 19.85 -3.26
CA THR A 127 7.07 20.19 -1.89
C THR A 127 6.48 19.30 -0.79
N LYS A 128 5.62 18.32 -1.13
CA LYS A 128 4.96 17.46 -0.13
C LYS A 128 5.98 16.53 0.54
N LYS A 129 5.94 16.47 1.89
CA LYS A 129 6.86 15.68 2.72
C LYS A 129 6.54 14.18 2.81
N LYS A 130 5.78 13.62 1.85
CA LYS A 130 5.49 12.17 1.86
C LYS A 130 6.73 11.38 1.43
N LEU A 131 6.99 10.26 2.11
CA LEU A 131 8.05 9.32 1.73
C LEU A 131 7.68 8.62 0.43
N ASP A 132 6.45 8.14 0.32
CA ASP A 132 5.89 7.58 -0.91
C ASP A 132 5.60 8.69 -1.94
N TYR A 133 5.84 8.41 -3.22
CA TYR A 133 5.66 9.37 -4.30
C TYR A 133 5.26 8.72 -5.63
N ILE A 134 4.70 9.52 -6.53
CA ILE A 134 4.51 9.12 -7.92
C ILE A 134 5.72 9.58 -8.72
N LEU A 135 6.34 8.63 -9.41
CA LEU A 135 7.43 8.86 -10.33
C LEU A 135 6.87 9.10 -11.74
N VAL A 136 7.31 10.19 -12.37
CA VAL A 136 7.04 10.50 -13.77
C VAL A 136 8.37 10.50 -14.51
N GLU A 137 8.55 9.54 -15.41
CA GLU A 137 9.76 9.46 -16.23
C GLU A 137 9.56 10.18 -17.55
N ILE A 138 10.55 10.99 -17.89
CA ILE A 138 10.50 11.85 -19.07
C ILE A 138 11.71 11.67 -19.99
N SER A 139 11.50 11.97 -21.26
CA SER A 139 12.54 12.16 -22.26
C SER A 139 13.12 13.57 -22.23
N PRO A 140 14.27 13.82 -22.90
CA PRO A 140 14.90 15.14 -22.96
C PRO A 140 14.02 16.26 -23.55
N ASP A 141 13.01 15.92 -24.35
CA ASP A 141 12.01 16.84 -24.89
C ASP A 141 10.82 17.08 -23.93
N ASN A 142 10.99 16.74 -22.64
CA ASN A 142 10.01 16.98 -21.57
C ASN A 142 8.69 16.21 -21.72
N LYS A 143 8.69 15.12 -22.49
CA LYS A 143 7.54 14.23 -22.68
C LYS A 143 7.59 13.04 -21.73
N VAL A 144 6.44 12.61 -21.24
CA VAL A 144 6.30 11.39 -20.44
C VAL A 144 6.51 10.18 -21.34
N ILE A 145 7.41 9.29 -20.98
CA ILE A 145 7.77 8.14 -21.82
C ILE A 145 7.36 6.79 -21.25
N GLU A 146 7.05 6.75 -19.95
CA GLU A 146 6.46 5.60 -19.29
C GLU A 146 5.24 6.03 -18.47
N PRO A 147 4.25 5.14 -18.28
CA PRO A 147 3.14 5.41 -17.38
C PRO A 147 3.66 5.77 -15.99
N PRO A 148 3.18 6.86 -15.36
CA PRO A 148 3.59 7.20 -14.00
C PRO A 148 3.37 6.05 -13.02
N LYS A 149 4.35 5.83 -12.14
CA LYS A 149 4.36 4.70 -11.20
C LYS A 149 4.33 5.20 -9.77
N PHE A 150 3.60 4.50 -8.90
CA PHE A 150 3.67 4.78 -7.47
C PHE A 150 4.87 4.06 -6.85
N ILE A 151 5.76 4.83 -6.24
CA ILE A 151 6.96 4.36 -5.55
C ILE A 151 6.73 4.49 -4.05
N ARG A 152 6.77 3.36 -3.34
CA ARG A 152 6.80 3.35 -1.88
C ARG A 152 8.23 3.28 -1.38
N VAL A 153 8.58 4.19 -0.49
CA VAL A 153 9.89 4.20 0.15
C VAL A 153 9.77 3.42 1.46
N PRO A 154 10.52 2.32 1.63
CA PRO A 154 10.48 1.59 2.90
C PRO A 154 10.87 2.53 4.03
N LYS A 155 10.15 2.47 5.15
CA LYS A 155 10.67 3.03 6.40
C LYS A 155 11.85 2.15 6.82
N GLU A 156 13.03 2.78 6.90
CA GLU A 156 14.15 2.24 7.69
C GLU A 156 13.80 2.22 9.19
#